data_AF-A0A6V7KHP8-F1
#
_entry.id   AF-A0A6V7KHP8-F1
#
_cell.length_a   1.000
_cell.length_b   1.000
_cell.length_c   1.000
_cell.angle_alpha   90.00
_cell.angle_beta   90.00
_cell.angle_gamma   90.00
#
_symmetry.space_group_name_H-M   'P 1'
#
loop_
_entity.id
_entity.type
_entity.pdbx_description
1 polymer ?
#
loop_
_entity_poly.entity_id
_entity_poly.type
_entity_poly.pdbx_seq_one_letter_code
_entity_poly.pdbx_strand_id
1 'polypeptide(L)'
;MQLVPEDMRAWHAGVSNWNGRVNLNDSSVGIEIVNLGFTDNMLGVRTWSPYNETQITALAALTKDIIKRNNITPDNVLAHSDIAPLRKQDPGKLFPWKRFAEMGVGAWPDDATVNKYLAGRQPSAPTDVLTLQKALHKYGYDKIPQNGELDKETRLTISAFQMHFRTSDIEGNADAETEAIAKALVEKYRT
;
A
#
# COMPACT_ATOMS: atom_id res chain seq x y z
N MET A 1 4.35 23.02 2.68
CA MET A 1 3.71 23.95 1.73
C MET A 1 2.35 23.38 1.37
N GLN A 2 1.32 24.20 1.29
CA GLN A 2 -0.01 23.81 0.80
C GLN A 2 -0.21 24.46 -0.58
N LEU A 3 -0.55 23.66 -1.58
CA LEU A 3 -0.76 24.14 -2.95
C LEU A 3 -2.24 24.25 -3.32
N VAL A 4 -3.07 23.39 -2.72
CA VAL A 4 -4.52 23.34 -2.95
C VAL A 4 -5.21 23.24 -1.57
N PRO A 5 -6.28 24.00 -1.32
CA PRO A 5 -7.13 23.83 -0.14
C PRO A 5 -7.68 22.40 -0.03
N GLU A 6 -7.83 21.85 1.18
CA GLU A 6 -8.27 20.45 1.37
C GLU A 6 -9.73 20.21 0.93
N ASP A 7 -10.57 21.25 0.92
CA ASP A 7 -11.94 21.23 0.43
C ASP A 7 -12.06 21.38 -1.09
N MET A 8 -10.92 21.50 -1.79
CA MET A 8 -10.83 21.57 -3.24
C MET A 8 -10.16 20.33 -3.83
N ARG A 9 -10.56 20.01 -5.07
CA ARG A 9 -10.01 18.90 -5.83
C ARG A 9 -8.61 19.21 -6.38
N ALA A 10 -7.59 18.60 -5.80
CA ALA A 10 -6.26 18.53 -6.40
C ALA A 10 -6.19 17.43 -7.49
N TRP A 11 -5.23 17.52 -8.40
CA TRP A 11 -5.02 16.52 -9.47
C TRP A 11 -3.76 15.72 -9.18
N HIS A 12 -3.88 14.61 -8.43
CA HIS A 12 -2.73 13.82 -7.99
C HIS A 12 -2.88 12.31 -8.26
N ALA A 13 -4.05 11.72 -7.97
CA ALA A 13 -4.30 10.28 -8.14
C ALA A 13 -4.50 9.88 -9.63
N GLY A 14 -5.23 10.70 -10.38
CA GLY A 14 -5.64 10.36 -11.75
C GLY A 14 -6.57 9.13 -11.78
N VAL A 15 -6.46 8.29 -12.82
CA VAL A 15 -7.21 7.01 -12.88
C VAL A 15 -6.79 6.13 -11.72
N SER A 16 -7.73 5.87 -10.82
CA SER A 16 -7.51 5.25 -9.51
C SER A 16 -8.78 4.57 -9.00
N ASN A 17 -8.61 3.55 -8.16
CA ASN A 17 -9.68 2.84 -7.46
C ASN A 17 -9.22 2.41 -6.06
N TRP A 18 -10.15 2.39 -5.10
CA TRP A 18 -9.92 1.81 -3.78
C TRP A 18 -11.25 1.50 -3.10
N ASN A 19 -11.46 0.24 -2.74
CA ASN A 19 -12.59 -0.22 -1.93
C ASN A 19 -13.95 0.31 -2.44
N GLY A 20 -14.23 0.11 -3.72
CA GLY A 20 -15.48 0.52 -4.37
C GLY A 20 -15.52 1.99 -4.82
N ARG A 21 -14.53 2.82 -4.44
CA ARG A 21 -14.39 4.20 -4.93
C ARG A 21 -13.53 4.23 -6.18
N VAL A 22 -13.84 5.15 -7.09
CA VAL A 22 -13.07 5.43 -8.31
C VAL A 22 -12.78 6.93 -8.39
N ASN A 23 -11.79 7.33 -9.19
CA ASN A 23 -11.40 8.74 -9.37
C ASN A 23 -11.10 9.42 -8.01
N LEU A 24 -10.13 8.90 -7.27
CA LEU A 24 -9.86 9.27 -5.88
C LEU A 24 -9.46 10.74 -5.69
N ASN A 25 -9.13 11.49 -6.76
CA ASN A 25 -9.02 12.94 -6.69
C ASN A 25 -10.28 13.60 -6.09
N ASP A 26 -11.46 13.00 -6.26
CA ASP A 26 -12.74 13.55 -5.78
C ASP A 26 -12.94 13.36 -4.27
N SER A 27 -12.19 12.45 -3.64
CA SER A 27 -12.40 12.06 -2.24
C SER A 27 -11.10 11.76 -1.49
N SER A 28 -10.00 12.44 -1.83
CA SER A 28 -8.72 12.29 -1.13
C SER A 28 -7.95 13.60 -1.06
N VAL A 29 -7.02 13.66 -0.11
CA VAL A 29 -6.01 14.71 0.00
C VAL A 29 -4.68 14.12 -0.46
N GLY A 30 -4.07 14.70 -1.50
CA GLY A 30 -2.76 14.31 -1.99
C GLY A 30 -1.63 15.00 -1.24
N ILE A 31 -0.63 14.22 -0.79
CA ILE A 31 0.62 14.75 -0.23
C ILE A 31 1.77 14.29 -1.11
N GLU A 32 2.45 15.24 -1.75
CA GLU A 32 3.67 14.97 -2.52
C GLU A 32 4.89 15.09 -1.61
N ILE A 33 5.77 14.09 -1.69
CA ILE A 33 6.99 14.01 -0.89
C ILE A 33 8.17 14.10 -1.83
N VAL A 34 9.01 15.12 -1.66
CA VAL A 34 10.23 15.27 -2.48
C VAL A 34 11.17 14.10 -2.17
N ASN A 35 11.29 13.18 -3.12
CA ASN A 35 12.17 12.02 -3.10
C ASN A 35 12.55 11.71 -4.56
N LEU A 36 13.77 11.20 -4.78
CA LEU A 36 14.25 10.87 -6.14
C LEU A 36 13.58 9.62 -6.74
N GLY A 37 12.72 8.94 -6.00
CA GLY A 37 12.08 7.70 -6.39
C GLY A 37 13.10 6.58 -6.50
N PHE A 38 13.12 5.91 -7.64
CA PHE A 38 14.10 4.88 -7.95
C PHE A 38 14.83 5.20 -9.27
N THR A 39 16.02 4.63 -9.41
CA THR A 39 16.74 4.56 -10.69
C THR A 39 17.01 3.11 -11.05
N ASP A 40 16.89 2.81 -12.34
CA ASP A 40 17.29 1.52 -12.90
C ASP A 40 18.66 1.71 -13.57
N ASN A 41 19.63 0.85 -13.22
CA ASN A 41 20.92 0.88 -13.90
C ASN A 41 20.86 0.15 -15.26
N MET A 42 21.96 0.13 -16.00
CA MET A 42 22.04 -0.50 -17.33
C MET A 42 21.72 -2.01 -17.33
N LEU A 43 21.78 -2.68 -16.18
CA LEU A 43 21.45 -4.09 -16.01
C LEU A 43 20.00 -4.31 -15.53
N GLY A 44 19.20 -3.24 -15.44
CA GLY A 44 17.83 -3.28 -14.92
C GLY A 44 17.75 -3.46 -13.40
N VAL A 45 18.86 -3.29 -12.68
CA VAL A 45 18.85 -3.35 -11.21
C VAL A 45 18.35 -2.03 -10.67
N ARG A 46 17.28 -2.11 -9.86
CA ARG A 46 16.62 -0.96 -9.27
C ARG A 46 17.24 -0.54 -7.94
N THR A 47 17.57 0.74 -7.82
CA THR A 47 17.97 1.38 -6.57
C THR A 47 16.92 2.38 -6.13
N TRP A 48 16.40 2.23 -4.91
CA TRP A 48 15.41 3.14 -4.32
C TRP A 48 16.09 4.20 -3.46
N SER A 49 15.53 5.41 -3.45
CA SER A 49 16.08 6.53 -2.68
C SER A 49 15.46 6.58 -1.28
N PRO A 50 16.28 6.65 -0.21
CA PRO A 50 15.76 6.69 1.16
C PRO A 50 15.03 8.01 1.44
N TYR A 51 14.11 7.99 2.39
CA TYR A 51 13.43 9.18 2.89
C TYR A 51 14.21 9.82 4.04
N ASN A 52 14.17 11.14 4.11
CA ASN A 52 14.78 11.88 5.20
C ASN A 52 13.92 11.79 6.47
N GLU A 53 14.56 11.57 7.62
CA GLU A 53 13.89 11.41 8.91
C GLU A 53 13.06 12.62 9.37
N THR A 54 13.57 13.82 9.13
CA THR A 54 12.85 15.07 9.41
C THR A 54 11.62 15.19 8.50
N GLN A 55 11.72 14.75 7.25
CA GLN A 55 10.60 14.74 6.31
C GLN A 55 9.51 13.76 6.76
N ILE A 56 9.87 12.55 7.20
CA ILE A 56 8.92 11.56 7.71
C ILE A 56 8.23 12.04 8.99
N THR A 57 8.98 12.68 9.90
CA THR A 57 8.40 13.21 11.14
C THR A 57 7.40 14.34 10.86
N ALA A 58 7.76 15.27 9.98
CA ALA A 58 6.86 16.36 9.58
C ALA A 58 5.62 15.84 8.85
N LEU A 59 5.81 14.85 7.97
CA LEU A 59 4.72 14.18 7.26
C LEU A 59 3.75 13.51 8.24
N ALA A 60 4.25 12.78 9.24
CA ALA A 60 3.40 12.11 10.21
C ALA A 60 2.55 13.10 11.02
N ALA A 61 3.12 14.24 11.42
CA ALA A 61 2.38 15.29 12.11
C ALA A 61 1.26 15.87 11.21
N LEU A 62 1.58 16.22 9.97
CA LEU A 62 0.60 16.73 9.01
C LEU A 62 -0.52 15.71 8.75
N THR A 63 -0.17 14.45 8.50
CA THR A 63 -1.16 13.41 8.18
C THR A 63 -2.08 13.14 9.37
N LYS A 64 -1.59 13.18 10.62
CA LYS A 64 -2.47 13.10 11.81
C LYS A 64 -3.50 14.21 11.87
N ASP A 65 -3.08 15.44 11.57
CA ASP A 65 -3.98 16.59 11.59
C ASP A 65 -5.05 16.50 10.49
N ILE A 66 -4.70 15.98 9.31
CA ILE A 66 -5.65 15.69 8.22
C ILE A 66 -6.60 14.56 8.61
N ILE A 67 -6.08 13.45 9.16
CA ILE A 67 -6.89 12.32 9.64
C ILE A 67 -7.92 12.80 10.67
N LYS A 68 -7.49 13.57 11.66
CA LYS A 68 -8.35 14.07 12.73
C LYS A 68 -9.47 14.98 12.20
N ARG A 69 -9.17 15.86 11.24
CA ARG A 69 -10.17 16.78 10.67
C ARG A 69 -11.20 16.07 9.80
N ASN A 70 -10.80 15.00 9.11
CA ASN A 70 -11.60 14.32 8.10
C ASN A 70 -12.12 12.95 8.53
N ASN A 71 -11.84 12.51 9.77
CA ASN A 71 -12.19 11.19 10.31
C ASN A 71 -11.75 10.03 9.39
N ILE A 72 -10.53 10.12 8.85
CA ILE A 72 -9.98 9.12 7.93
C ILE A 72 -9.60 7.87 8.72
N THR A 73 -10.11 6.70 8.32
CA THR A 73 -9.73 5.43 8.94
C THR A 73 -8.32 5.00 8.51
N PRO A 74 -7.58 4.22 9.32
CA PRO A 74 -6.19 3.85 9.01
C PRO A 74 -5.99 3.19 7.64
N ASP A 75 -6.95 2.37 7.20
CA ASP A 75 -6.98 1.67 5.91
C ASP A 75 -7.25 2.59 4.70
N ASN A 76 -7.40 3.91 4.92
CA ASN A 76 -7.53 4.94 3.89
C ASN A 76 -6.33 5.90 3.85
N VAL A 77 -5.21 5.56 4.51
CA VAL A 77 -3.90 6.18 4.27
C VAL A 77 -3.10 5.25 3.36
N LEU A 78 -2.95 5.66 2.10
CA LEU A 78 -2.57 4.77 1.01
C LEU A 78 -1.35 5.28 0.24
N ALA A 79 -0.64 4.35 -0.39
CA ALA A 79 0.28 4.65 -1.46
C ALA A 79 -0.48 5.01 -2.74
N HIS A 80 0.17 5.72 -3.66
CA HIS A 80 -0.36 5.88 -5.01
C HIS A 80 -0.37 4.53 -5.76
N SER A 81 0.61 3.66 -5.47
CA SER A 81 0.63 2.29 -5.96
C SER A 81 -0.56 1.46 -5.49
N ASP A 82 -1.16 1.76 -4.34
CA ASP A 82 -2.33 1.00 -3.87
C ASP A 82 -3.56 1.27 -4.71
N ILE A 83 -3.74 2.54 -5.09
CA ILE A 83 -4.92 2.98 -5.84
C ILE A 83 -4.74 2.89 -7.36
N ALA A 84 -3.50 2.75 -7.83
CA ALA A 84 -3.14 2.66 -9.24
C ALA A 84 -1.99 1.65 -9.50
N PRO A 85 -2.14 0.38 -9.07
CA PRO A 85 -1.04 -0.61 -9.03
C PRO A 85 -0.42 -0.89 -10.40
N LEU A 86 -1.19 -0.72 -11.48
CA LEU A 86 -0.72 -1.01 -12.85
C LEU A 86 0.11 0.11 -13.47
N ARG A 87 0.20 1.26 -12.79
CA ARG A 87 0.79 2.48 -13.35
C ARG A 87 1.75 3.18 -12.40
N LYS A 88 1.60 2.98 -11.08
CA LYS A 88 2.28 3.77 -10.06
C LYS A 88 3.02 2.87 -9.07
N GLN A 89 4.12 3.40 -8.56
CA GLN A 89 5.00 2.70 -7.62
C GLN A 89 5.38 3.58 -6.42
N ASP A 90 5.02 4.86 -6.44
CA ASP A 90 5.20 5.81 -5.36
C ASP A 90 4.25 5.52 -4.17
N PRO A 91 4.72 5.68 -2.92
CA PRO A 91 6.01 6.25 -2.50
C PRO A 91 7.17 5.24 -2.49
N GLY A 92 6.92 3.99 -2.90
CA GLY A 92 7.95 2.96 -3.05
C GLY A 92 8.30 2.21 -1.77
N LYS A 93 9.09 1.14 -1.92
CA LYS A 93 9.39 0.20 -0.83
C LYS A 93 10.20 0.77 0.33
N LEU A 94 10.82 1.95 0.16
CA LEU A 94 11.59 2.60 1.23
C LEU A 94 10.78 3.62 2.02
N PHE A 95 9.51 3.85 1.66
CA PHE A 95 8.63 4.61 2.54
C PHE A 95 8.36 3.80 3.82
N PRO A 96 8.54 4.38 5.02
CA PRO A 96 8.58 3.62 6.26
C PRO A 96 7.18 3.35 6.83
N TRP A 97 6.31 2.65 6.08
CA TRP A 97 4.91 2.40 6.45
C TRP A 97 4.71 1.82 7.84
N LYS A 98 5.49 0.81 8.25
CA LYS A 98 5.41 0.24 9.60
C LYS A 98 5.61 1.30 10.68
N ARG A 99 6.66 2.10 10.53
CA ARG A 99 6.97 3.18 11.47
C ARG A 99 5.93 4.28 11.43
N PHE A 100 5.39 4.58 10.25
CA PHE A 100 4.29 5.53 10.09
C PHE A 100 3.06 5.10 10.87
N ALA A 101 2.73 3.81 10.84
CA ALA A 101 1.67 3.20 11.64
C ALA A 101 1.98 3.16 13.14
N GLU A 102 3.24 2.89 13.54
CA GLU A 102 3.69 3.01 14.94
C GLU A 102 3.58 4.45 15.46
N MET A 103 3.74 5.44 14.57
CA MET A 103 3.45 6.83 14.88
C MET A 103 1.95 7.12 14.95
N GLY A 104 1.06 6.16 14.66
CA GLY A 104 -0.39 6.32 14.68
C GLY A 104 -0.99 6.80 13.36
N VAL A 105 -0.32 6.53 12.23
CA VAL A 105 -0.76 6.95 10.89
C VAL A 105 -0.79 5.76 9.94
N GLY A 106 -1.98 5.44 9.44
CA GLY A 106 -2.19 4.36 8.48
C GLY A 106 -2.31 2.98 9.10
N ALA A 107 -2.68 2.01 8.26
CA ALA A 107 -2.91 0.64 8.66
C ALA A 107 -1.61 -0.17 8.76
N TRP A 108 -1.55 -1.06 9.74
CA TRP A 108 -0.54 -2.11 9.84
C TRP A 108 -1.14 -3.37 10.49
N PRO A 109 -0.78 -4.59 10.04
CA PRO A 109 -1.28 -5.83 10.64
C PRO A 109 -0.67 -6.05 12.03
N ASP A 110 -1.35 -6.85 12.86
CA ASP A 110 -0.78 -7.33 14.11
C ASP A 110 0.05 -8.59 13.87
N ASP A 111 1.29 -8.63 14.36
CA ASP A 111 2.23 -9.74 14.14
C ASP A 111 1.65 -11.10 14.59
N ALA A 112 0.87 -11.11 15.68
CA ALA A 112 0.20 -12.32 16.16
C ALA A 112 -0.83 -12.87 15.15
N THR A 113 -1.59 -11.98 14.50
CA THR A 113 -2.59 -12.36 13.50
C THR A 113 -1.92 -12.77 12.19
N VAL A 114 -0.82 -12.13 11.80
CA VAL A 114 0.01 -12.60 10.68
C VAL A 114 0.51 -14.01 10.95
N ASN A 115 1.11 -14.27 12.12
CA ASN A 115 1.60 -15.60 12.49
C ASN A 115 0.50 -16.68 12.51
N LYS A 116 -0.71 -16.33 12.97
CA LYS A 116 -1.91 -17.18 12.91
C LYS A 116 -2.21 -17.59 11.46
N TYR A 117 -2.21 -16.66 10.51
CA TYR A 117 -2.48 -16.97 9.09
C TYR A 117 -1.30 -17.57 8.34
N LEU A 118 -0.07 -17.34 8.79
CA LEU A 118 1.12 -18.01 8.28
C LEU A 118 1.02 -19.52 8.56
N ALA A 119 0.47 -19.90 9.72
CA ALA A 119 0.17 -21.26 10.11
C ALA A 119 1.39 -22.22 9.99
N GLY A 120 2.58 -21.72 10.33
CA GLY A 120 3.83 -22.47 10.27
C GLY A 120 4.42 -22.66 8.87
N ARG A 121 3.79 -22.11 7.82
CA ARG A 121 4.36 -22.11 6.46
C ARG A 121 5.62 -21.25 6.40
N GLN A 122 6.57 -21.65 5.56
CA GLN A 122 7.72 -20.80 5.24
C GLN A 122 7.23 -19.50 4.58
N PRO A 123 7.75 -18.31 4.93
CA PRO A 123 7.25 -17.04 4.41
C PRO A 123 7.18 -16.95 2.88
N SER A 124 8.18 -17.48 2.19
CA SER A 124 8.27 -17.52 0.71
C SER A 124 7.61 -18.75 0.07
N ALA A 125 6.94 -19.61 0.85
CA ALA A 125 6.23 -20.75 0.29
C ALA A 125 5.12 -20.25 -0.65
N PRO A 126 4.96 -20.82 -1.85
CA PRO A 126 3.87 -20.47 -2.76
C PRO A 126 2.51 -20.61 -2.07
N THR A 127 1.58 -19.73 -2.41
CA THR A 127 0.19 -19.81 -1.94
C THR A 127 -0.81 -19.87 -3.08
N ASP A 128 -2.04 -20.25 -2.77
CA ASP A 128 -3.14 -20.24 -3.73
C ASP A 128 -3.45 -18.80 -4.18
N VAL A 129 -3.29 -18.53 -5.48
CA VAL A 129 -3.43 -17.18 -6.05
C VAL A 129 -4.84 -16.66 -5.85
N LEU A 130 -5.87 -17.50 -6.00
CA LEU A 130 -7.27 -17.09 -5.84
C LEU A 130 -7.55 -16.66 -4.39
N THR A 131 -6.97 -17.35 -3.41
CA THR A 131 -7.09 -17.01 -1.99
C THR A 131 -6.47 -15.64 -1.70
N LEU A 132 -5.28 -15.37 -2.23
CA LEU A 132 -4.63 -14.06 -2.09
C LEU A 132 -5.42 -12.96 -2.82
N GLN A 133 -5.86 -13.21 -4.06
CA GLN A 133 -6.70 -12.30 -4.83
C GLN A 133 -7.96 -11.90 -4.06
N LYS A 134 -8.66 -12.86 -3.43
CA LYS A 134 -9.84 -12.59 -2.60
C LYS A 134 -9.53 -11.74 -1.38
N ALA A 135 -8.40 -12.00 -0.71
CA ALA A 135 -7.98 -11.21 0.44
C ALA A 135 -7.65 -9.76 0.05
N LEU A 136 -6.91 -9.56 -1.04
CA LEU A 136 -6.56 -8.22 -1.55
C LEU A 136 -7.80 -7.44 -2.03
N HIS A 137 -8.71 -8.11 -2.74
CA HIS A 137 -10.00 -7.53 -3.15
C HIS A 137 -10.79 -7.06 -1.93
N LYS A 138 -10.91 -7.92 -0.90
CA LYS A 138 -11.61 -7.57 0.34
C LYS A 138 -10.93 -6.44 1.12
N TYR A 139 -9.59 -6.34 1.05
CA TYR A 139 -8.86 -5.26 1.72
C TYR A 139 -9.08 -3.89 1.07
N GLY A 140 -9.13 -3.82 -0.26
CA GLY A 140 -9.38 -2.58 -0.97
C GLY A 140 -8.93 -2.55 -2.43
N TYR A 141 -8.13 -3.52 -2.88
CA TYR A 141 -7.74 -3.66 -4.29
C TYR A 141 -8.90 -4.27 -5.10
N ASP A 142 -10.04 -3.60 -5.13
CA ASP A 142 -11.32 -4.13 -5.62
C ASP A 142 -11.32 -4.45 -7.12
N LYS A 143 -10.34 -3.95 -7.87
CA LYS A 143 -10.14 -4.26 -9.29
C LYS A 143 -9.20 -5.43 -9.57
N ILE A 144 -8.53 -6.01 -8.57
CA ILE A 144 -7.68 -7.19 -8.81
C ILE A 144 -8.51 -8.35 -9.41
N PRO A 145 -8.00 -9.05 -10.44
CA PRO A 145 -8.65 -10.25 -10.99
C PRO A 145 -8.98 -11.28 -9.90
N GLN A 146 -10.02 -12.08 -10.13
CA GLN A 146 -10.47 -13.15 -9.22
C GLN A 146 -10.53 -14.50 -9.97
N ASN A 147 -9.54 -14.74 -10.82
CA ASN A 147 -9.46 -15.88 -11.74
C ASN A 147 -8.51 -17.00 -11.24
N GLY A 148 -7.73 -16.74 -10.18
CA GLY A 148 -6.70 -17.67 -9.70
C GLY A 148 -5.44 -17.71 -10.54
N GLU A 149 -5.27 -16.79 -11.49
CA GLU A 149 -4.10 -16.72 -12.36
C GLU A 149 -3.12 -15.67 -11.88
N LEU A 150 -1.82 -16.00 -11.85
CA LEU A 150 -0.75 -15.05 -11.51
C LEU A 150 -0.34 -14.24 -12.76
N ASP A 151 -1.34 -13.59 -13.38
CA ASP A 151 -1.19 -12.76 -14.56
C ASP A 151 -0.46 -11.44 -14.25
N LYS A 152 -0.21 -10.63 -15.29
CA LYS A 152 0.50 -9.36 -15.14
C LYS A 152 -0.20 -8.40 -14.17
N GLU A 153 -1.52 -8.33 -14.22
CA GLU A 153 -2.31 -7.42 -13.39
C GLU A 153 -2.27 -7.84 -11.91
N THR A 154 -2.41 -9.14 -11.66
CA THR A 154 -2.29 -9.75 -10.33
C THR A 154 -0.88 -9.55 -9.77
N ARG A 155 0.18 -9.80 -10.56
CA ARG A 155 1.58 -9.58 -10.13
C ARG A 155 1.86 -8.13 -9.75
N LEU A 156 1.41 -7.18 -10.57
CA LEU A 156 1.61 -5.75 -10.28
C LEU A 156 0.83 -5.32 -9.03
N THR A 157 -0.37 -5.85 -8.83
CA THR A 157 -1.17 -5.56 -7.62
C THR A 157 -0.54 -6.16 -6.36
N ILE A 158 -0.05 -7.40 -6.43
CA ILE A 158 0.69 -8.03 -5.33
C ILE A 158 1.97 -7.23 -5.03
N SER A 159 2.72 -6.80 -6.05
CA SER A 159 3.93 -5.99 -5.88
C SER A 159 3.64 -4.65 -5.21
N ALA A 160 2.55 -3.97 -5.58
CA ALA A 160 2.10 -2.74 -4.92
C ALA A 160 1.79 -2.97 -3.43
N PHE A 161 1.05 -4.02 -3.12
CA PHE A 161 0.75 -4.41 -1.74
C PHE A 161 2.02 -4.75 -0.95
N GLN A 162 2.96 -5.49 -1.54
CA GLN A 162 4.25 -5.81 -0.93
C GLN A 162 5.10 -4.56 -0.68
N MET A 163 5.15 -3.60 -1.61
CA MET A 163 5.83 -2.32 -1.38
C MET A 163 5.28 -1.54 -0.19
N HIS A 164 4.00 -1.73 0.14
CA HIS A 164 3.39 -1.12 1.32
C HIS A 164 3.67 -1.94 2.59
N PHE A 165 3.35 -3.24 2.59
CA PHE A 165 3.26 -4.03 3.82
C PHE A 165 4.37 -5.08 4.02
N ARG A 166 5.16 -5.38 2.98
CA ARG A 166 6.20 -6.43 3.00
C ARG A 166 7.38 -6.09 2.08
N THR A 167 8.19 -5.12 2.49
CA THR A 167 9.21 -4.50 1.61
C THR A 167 10.47 -5.34 1.38
N SER A 168 10.62 -6.47 2.08
CA SER A 168 11.71 -7.43 1.91
C SER A 168 11.69 -8.14 0.56
N ASP A 169 10.50 -8.36 -0.01
CA ASP A 169 10.30 -8.94 -1.34
C ASP A 169 9.05 -8.33 -1.97
N ILE A 170 9.26 -7.67 -3.11
CA ILE A 170 8.25 -6.91 -3.86
C ILE A 170 8.08 -7.43 -5.29
N GLU A 171 8.51 -8.66 -5.58
CA GLU A 171 8.50 -9.22 -6.94
C GLU A 171 7.10 -9.51 -7.49
N GLY A 172 6.05 -9.40 -6.66
CA GLY A 172 4.68 -9.68 -7.08
C GLY A 172 4.35 -11.17 -7.11
N ASN A 173 5.14 -12.01 -6.44
CA ASN A 173 4.87 -13.43 -6.30
C ASN A 173 3.82 -13.68 -5.21
N ALA A 174 2.92 -14.65 -5.43
CA ALA A 174 1.94 -15.06 -4.44
C ALA A 174 2.57 -16.03 -3.43
N ASP A 175 2.87 -15.55 -2.23
CA ASP A 175 3.47 -16.34 -1.15
C ASP A 175 2.69 -16.28 0.17
N ALA A 176 3.06 -17.18 1.07
CA ALA A 176 2.36 -17.40 2.33
C ALA A 176 2.37 -16.17 3.25
N GLU A 177 3.47 -15.41 3.30
CA GLU A 177 3.56 -14.19 4.11
C GLU A 177 2.70 -13.06 3.55
N THR A 178 2.71 -12.86 2.24
CA THR A 178 1.85 -11.88 1.58
C THR A 178 0.38 -12.19 1.83
N GLU A 179 -0.03 -13.46 1.71
CA GLU A 179 -1.39 -13.88 2.05
C GLU A 179 -1.73 -13.66 3.53
N ALA A 180 -0.83 -14.02 4.43
CA ALA A 180 -1.05 -13.88 5.86
C ALA A 180 -1.22 -12.40 6.27
N ILE A 181 -0.40 -11.51 5.72
CA ILE A 181 -0.52 -10.06 5.92
C ILE A 181 -1.85 -9.55 5.37
N ALA A 182 -2.25 -9.95 4.15
CA ALA A 182 -3.53 -9.53 3.57
C ALA A 182 -4.73 -9.99 4.42
N LYS A 183 -4.72 -11.24 4.89
CA LYS A 183 -5.78 -11.78 5.77
C LYS A 183 -5.80 -11.08 7.13
N ALA A 184 -4.65 -10.79 7.72
CA ALA A 184 -4.55 -10.08 8.99
C ALA A 184 -5.08 -8.64 8.90
N LEU A 185 -4.76 -7.94 7.80
CA LEU A 185 -5.29 -6.61 7.51
C LEU A 185 -6.81 -6.63 7.31
N VAL A 186 -7.33 -7.60 6.57
CA VAL A 186 -8.77 -7.81 6.40
C VAL A 186 -9.45 -8.06 7.75
N GLU A 187 -8.88 -8.92 8.59
CA GLU A 187 -9.41 -9.22 9.93
C GLU A 187 -9.50 -7.94 10.79
N LYS A 188 -8.46 -7.09 10.74
CA LYS A 188 -8.36 -5.90 11.59
C LYS A 188 -9.19 -4.70 11.12
N TYR A 189 -9.33 -4.49 9.81
CA TYR A 189 -9.89 -3.24 9.26
C TYR A 189 -11.11 -3.42 8.35
N ARG A 190 -11.51 -4.67 8.04
CA ARG A 190 -12.61 -4.98 7.11
C ARG A 190 -13.59 -6.03 7.65
N THR A 191 -13.69 -6.12 8.98
CA THR A 191 -14.67 -6.97 9.69
C THR A 191 -15.69 -6.12 10.43
#